data_AF-A0A376MTL9-F1
#
_entry.id   AF-A0A376MTL9-F1
#
_cell.length_a   1.000
_cell.length_b   1.000
_cell.length_c   1.000
_cell.angle_alpha   90.00
_cell.angle_beta   90.00
_cell.angle_gamma   90.00
#
_symmetry.space_group_name_H-M   'P 1'
#
loop_
_entity.id
_entity.type
_entity.pdbx_description
1 polymer ?
#
loop_
_entity_poly.entity_id
_entity_poly.type
_entity_poly.pdbx_seq_one_letter_code
_entity_poly.pdbx_strand_id
1 'polypeptide(L)'
;MSELKIAVSRSCPDCFSTHRTCVNIDESNYIDVAAIILSVNDVERGKLDEIDATGYGIPVFIATENEERVPAEYLPLISGVFEHCESRKEFYGRQLETAASHYETQLRRPSSAHWSIMLIRAIVLLTALVIRGVSFSVAIRQAISSWNTLVRRCSVLTCATPT
;
A
#
# COMPACT_ATOMS: atom_id res chain seq x y z
N MET A 1 -3.73 -22.18 -7.94
CA MET A 1 -4.05 -20.75 -7.83
C MET A 1 -2.91 -20.01 -8.51
N SER A 2 -3.21 -19.08 -9.41
CA SER A 2 -2.18 -18.20 -9.98
C SER A 2 -1.63 -17.29 -8.89
N GLU A 3 -0.33 -17.05 -8.93
CA GLU A 3 0.32 -16.02 -8.12
C GLU A 3 -0.23 -14.64 -8.50
N LEU A 4 -0.39 -13.76 -7.51
CA LEU A 4 -0.66 -12.35 -7.69
C LEU A 4 0.52 -11.67 -8.40
N LYS A 5 0.20 -10.62 -9.15
CA LYS A 5 1.10 -9.89 -10.04
C LYS A 5 1.94 -8.87 -9.28
N ILE A 6 2.96 -8.34 -9.93
CA ILE A 6 3.70 -7.16 -9.46
C ILE A 6 3.27 -5.97 -10.31
N ALA A 7 2.83 -4.88 -9.68
CA ALA A 7 2.56 -3.64 -10.41
C ALA A 7 3.83 -2.78 -10.44
N VAL A 8 4.21 -2.31 -11.62
CA VAL A 8 5.46 -1.56 -11.84
C VAL A 8 5.13 -0.29 -12.61
N SER A 9 5.63 0.85 -12.14
CA SER A 9 5.56 2.08 -12.92
C SER A 9 6.51 2.04 -14.12
N ARG A 10 6.07 2.60 -15.25
CA ARG A 10 6.88 2.68 -16.48
C ARG A 10 8.15 3.51 -16.33
N SER A 11 8.19 4.39 -15.31
CA SER A 11 9.34 5.24 -15.01
C SER A 11 10.39 4.54 -14.14
N CYS A 12 10.17 3.29 -13.74
CA CYS A 12 11.11 2.57 -12.88
C CYS A 12 12.31 2.04 -13.68
N PRO A 13 13.54 2.20 -13.16
CA PRO A 13 14.70 1.52 -13.72
C PRO A 13 14.60 0.00 -13.49
N ASP A 14 15.30 -0.76 -14.33
CA ASP A 14 15.42 -2.21 -14.17
C ASP A 14 16.34 -2.52 -12.98
N CYS A 15 15.75 -2.66 -11.79
CA CYS A 15 16.46 -2.80 -10.52
C CYS A 15 16.18 -4.12 -9.77
N PHE A 16 15.30 -4.97 -10.29
CA PHE A 16 14.93 -6.24 -9.63
C PHE A 16 14.60 -7.34 -10.64
N SER A 17 14.68 -8.59 -10.20
CA SER A 17 14.22 -9.75 -10.98
C SER A 17 13.12 -10.50 -10.24
N THR A 18 12.05 -10.88 -10.94
CA THR A 18 10.95 -11.68 -10.38
C THR A 18 10.48 -12.71 -11.41
N HIS A 19 9.94 -13.83 -10.94
CA HIS A 19 9.25 -14.80 -11.78
C HIS A 19 7.76 -14.49 -11.98
N ARG A 20 7.20 -13.55 -11.19
CA ARG A 20 5.80 -13.14 -11.27
C ARG A 20 5.55 -12.27 -12.49
N THR A 21 4.32 -12.31 -12.99
CA THR A 21 3.90 -11.39 -14.06
C THR A 21 3.94 -9.95 -13.57
N CYS A 22 4.64 -9.09 -14.30
CA CYS A 22 4.66 -7.66 -14.06
C CYS A 22 3.60 -6.97 -14.93
N VAL A 23 2.84 -6.04 -14.34
CA VAL A 23 1.84 -5.22 -15.03
C VAL A 23 2.12 -3.74 -14.80
N ASN A 24 1.71 -2.91 -15.75
CA ASN A 24 1.81 -1.48 -15.59
C ASN A 24 0.86 -0.99 -14.48
N ILE A 25 1.37 -0.13 -13.61
CA ILE A 25 0.58 0.45 -12.52
C ILE A 25 -0.64 1.24 -13.01
N ASP A 26 -0.53 1.97 -14.11
CA ASP A 26 -1.64 2.80 -14.63
C ASP A 26 -2.78 1.97 -15.25
N GLU A 27 -2.54 0.68 -15.49
CA GLU A 27 -3.52 -0.25 -16.06
C GLU A 27 -4.11 -1.18 -14.99
N SER A 28 -3.61 -1.14 -13.76
CA SER A 28 -4.03 -2.01 -12.66
C SER A 28 -5.06 -1.33 -11.75
N ASN A 29 -6.00 -2.11 -11.23
CA ASN A 29 -6.89 -1.72 -10.13
C ASN A 29 -6.39 -2.23 -8.76
N TYR A 30 -5.17 -2.76 -8.71
CA TYR A 30 -4.46 -3.27 -7.53
C TYR A 30 -5.07 -4.52 -6.86
N ILE A 31 -6.17 -5.09 -7.39
CA ILE A 31 -6.87 -6.23 -6.77
C ILE A 31 -6.05 -7.51 -6.90
N ASP A 32 -5.39 -7.69 -8.05
CA ASP A 32 -4.60 -8.87 -8.38
C ASP A 32 -3.09 -8.65 -8.20
N VAL A 33 -2.71 -7.70 -7.33
CA VAL A 33 -1.32 -7.24 -7.13
C VAL A 33 -0.81 -7.63 -5.73
N ALA A 34 0.41 -8.17 -5.68
CA ALA A 34 1.08 -8.62 -4.46
C ALA A 34 2.06 -7.58 -3.89
N ALA A 35 2.66 -6.78 -4.75
CA ALA A 35 3.59 -5.71 -4.41
C ALA A 35 3.65 -4.67 -5.54
N ILE A 36 4.05 -3.45 -5.21
CA ILE A 36 4.10 -2.31 -6.13
C ILE A 36 5.52 -1.73 -6.16
N ILE A 37 6.00 -1.38 -7.34
CA ILE A 37 7.25 -0.66 -7.55
C ILE A 37 6.93 0.71 -8.16
N LEU A 38 7.36 1.79 -7.50
CA LEU A 38 7.21 3.17 -7.95
C LEU A 38 8.57 3.81 -8.19
N SER A 39 8.64 4.81 -9.07
CA SER A 39 9.79 5.71 -9.14
C SER A 39 9.63 6.87 -8.14
N VAL A 40 10.71 7.59 -7.86
CA VAL A 40 10.65 8.83 -7.05
C VAL A 40 9.69 9.86 -7.66
N ASN A 41 9.71 10.01 -8.99
CA ASN A 41 8.79 10.89 -9.72
C ASN A 41 7.31 10.48 -9.52
N ASP A 42 6.99 9.19 -9.38
CA ASP A 42 5.60 8.78 -9.10
C ASP A 42 5.16 9.17 -7.69
N VAL A 43 6.07 9.10 -6.72
CA VAL A 43 5.82 9.55 -5.35
C VAL A 43 5.55 11.06 -5.34
N GLU A 44 6.37 11.86 -6.02
CA GLU A 44 6.18 13.31 -6.15
C GLU A 44 4.86 13.68 -6.85
N ARG A 45 4.36 12.81 -7.72
CA ARG A 45 3.06 12.96 -8.38
C ARG A 45 1.87 12.49 -7.53
N GLY A 46 2.11 12.06 -6.30
CA GLY A 46 1.07 11.63 -5.35
C GLY A 46 0.54 10.21 -5.59
N LYS A 47 1.23 9.38 -6.37
CA LYS A 47 0.79 7.98 -6.59
C LYS A 47 0.84 7.15 -5.32
N LEU A 48 1.83 7.39 -4.46
CA LEU A 48 1.95 6.70 -3.18
C LEU A 48 0.75 6.99 -2.28
N ASP A 49 0.33 8.26 -2.21
CA ASP A 49 -0.86 8.67 -1.46
C ASP A 49 -2.15 8.06 -2.02
N GLU A 50 -2.25 7.96 -3.36
CA GLU A 50 -3.39 7.30 -4.02
C GLU A 50 -3.47 5.81 -3.67
N ILE A 51 -2.33 5.12 -3.62
CA ILE A 51 -2.24 3.71 -3.23
C ILE A 51 -2.57 3.54 -1.74
N ASP A 52 -2.03 4.38 -0.86
CA ASP A 52 -2.34 4.34 0.57
C ASP A 52 -3.84 4.57 0.82
N ALA A 53 -4.45 5.51 0.10
CA ALA A 53 -5.88 5.80 0.19
C ALA A 53 -6.79 4.64 -0.25
N THR A 54 -6.29 3.66 -1.03
CA THR A 54 -7.04 2.42 -1.31
C THR A 54 -7.28 1.60 -0.05
N GLY A 55 -6.42 1.76 0.95
CA GLY A 55 -6.43 0.99 2.18
C GLY A 55 -6.09 -0.48 1.98
N TYR A 56 -5.49 -0.88 0.84
CA TYR A 56 -5.11 -2.27 0.54
C TYR A 56 -3.83 -2.72 1.23
N GLY A 57 -3.00 -1.79 1.70
CA GLY A 57 -1.78 -2.13 2.45
C GLY A 57 -0.84 -3.06 1.67
N ILE A 58 -0.83 -2.90 0.33
CA ILE A 58 0.06 -3.64 -0.56
C ILE A 58 1.47 -3.10 -0.31
N PRO A 59 2.49 -3.96 -0.14
CA PRO A 59 3.85 -3.49 0.04
C PRO A 59 4.33 -2.69 -1.17
N VAL A 60 4.80 -1.47 -0.93
CA VAL A 60 5.30 -0.55 -1.96
C VAL A 60 6.82 -0.39 -1.82
N PHE A 61 7.54 -0.52 -2.92
CA PHE A 61 8.98 -0.29 -3.01
C PHE A 61 9.26 0.88 -3.94
N ILE A 62 10.27 1.68 -3.62
CA ILE A 62 10.68 2.81 -4.46
C ILE A 62 11.97 2.48 -5.19
N ALA A 63 11.94 2.52 -6.51
CA ALA A 63 13.11 2.41 -7.36
C ALA A 63 13.77 3.79 -7.52
N THR A 64 15.07 3.87 -7.28
CA THR A 64 15.87 5.10 -7.40
C THR A 64 16.96 4.95 -8.45
N GLU A 65 17.27 6.03 -9.16
CA GLU A 65 18.38 6.12 -10.10
C GLU A 65 19.25 7.36 -9.80
N ASN A 66 20.51 7.40 -10.27
CA ASN A 66 21.33 8.62 -10.29
C ASN A 66 21.39 9.43 -8.98
N GLU A 67 21.57 8.77 -7.83
CA GLU A 67 21.63 9.39 -6.49
C GLU A 67 20.32 10.05 -6.00
N GLU A 68 19.19 9.75 -6.65
CA GLU A 68 17.87 10.13 -6.16
C GLU A 68 17.64 9.64 -4.72
N ARG A 69 16.95 10.46 -3.94
CA ARG A 69 16.61 10.15 -2.56
C ARG A 69 15.11 10.23 -2.37
N VAL A 70 14.57 9.21 -1.71
CA VAL A 70 13.18 9.22 -1.27
C VAL A 70 13.02 10.24 -0.14
N PRO A 71 12.06 11.17 -0.22
CA PRO A 71 11.79 12.11 0.87
C PRO A 71 11.45 11.39 2.17
N ALA A 72 11.94 11.90 3.30
CA ALA A 72 11.87 11.24 4.60
C ALA A 72 10.44 10.97 5.08
N GLU A 73 9.49 11.81 4.67
CA GLU A 73 8.06 11.68 4.99
C GLU A 73 7.41 10.42 4.42
N TYR A 74 7.93 9.87 3.33
CA TYR A 74 7.39 8.67 2.69
C TYR A 74 8.04 7.37 3.17
N LEU A 75 9.18 7.45 3.86
CA LEU A 75 9.90 6.27 4.38
C LEU A 75 9.03 5.36 5.27
N PRO A 76 8.11 5.86 6.12
CA PRO A 76 7.24 5.00 6.92
C PRO A 76 6.16 4.26 6.12
N LEU A 77 5.83 4.74 4.91
CA LEU A 77 4.77 4.20 4.06
C LEU A 77 5.27 3.12 3.09
N ILE A 78 6.58 3.04 2.88
CA ILE A 78 7.19 2.12 1.92
C ILE A 78 7.80 0.91 2.64
N SER A 79 7.86 -0.21 1.94
CA SER A 79 8.47 -1.46 2.39
C SER A 79 9.98 -1.51 2.12
N GLY A 80 10.49 -0.69 1.20
CA GLY A 80 11.92 -0.62 0.91
C GLY A 80 12.25 0.28 -0.28
N VAL A 81 13.55 0.48 -0.48
CA VAL A 81 14.11 1.26 -1.60
C VAL A 81 15.06 0.38 -2.39
N PHE A 82 14.91 0.38 -3.71
CA PHE A 82 15.74 -0.37 -4.66
C PHE A 82 16.55 0.59 -5.51
N GLU A 83 17.85 0.59 -5.28
CA GLU A 83 18.77 1.37 -6.11
C GLU A 83 19.05 0.64 -7.42
N HIS A 84 19.07 1.37 -8.54
CA HIS A 84 19.46 0.80 -9.81
C HIS A 84 20.92 0.31 -9.77
N CYS A 85 21.11 -1.01 -9.82
CA CYS A 85 22.41 -1.65 -9.81
C CYS A 85 22.31 -3.08 -10.36
N GLU A 86 23.03 -3.38 -11.44
CA GLU A 86 22.94 -4.67 -12.13
C GLU A 86 23.29 -5.86 -11.23
N SER A 87 24.27 -5.70 -10.34
CA SER A 87 24.71 -6.78 -9.42
C SER A 87 23.71 -7.10 -8.30
N ARG A 88 22.75 -6.22 -8.03
CA ARG A 88 21.79 -6.34 -6.92
C ARG A 88 20.38 -6.75 -7.33
N LYS A 89 20.13 -6.93 -8.64
CA LYS A 89 18.79 -7.28 -9.17
C LYS A 89 18.18 -8.52 -8.51
N GLU A 90 18.98 -9.58 -8.35
CA GLU A 90 18.50 -10.82 -7.74
C GLU A 90 18.22 -10.64 -6.24
N PHE A 91 19.05 -9.86 -5.54
CA PHE A 91 18.88 -9.56 -4.13
C PHE A 91 17.59 -8.76 -3.86
N TYR A 92 17.34 -7.70 -4.64
CA TYR A 92 16.10 -6.94 -4.53
C TYR A 92 14.88 -7.75 -4.99
N GLY A 93 15.06 -8.61 -6.00
CA GLY A 93 14.06 -9.60 -6.40
C GLY A 93 13.60 -10.48 -5.24
N ARG A 94 14.54 -11.06 -4.48
CA ARG A 94 14.21 -11.90 -3.30
C ARG A 94 13.49 -11.11 -2.20
N GLN A 95 13.84 -9.84 -1.98
CA GLN A 95 13.12 -9.00 -1.02
C GLN A 95 11.69 -8.73 -1.46
N LEU A 96 11.50 -8.36 -2.73
CA LEU A 96 10.20 -8.16 -3.35
C LEU A 96 9.33 -9.43 -3.24
N GLU A 97 9.89 -10.59 -3.58
CA GLU A 97 9.20 -11.88 -3.52
C GLU A 97 8.81 -12.27 -2.10
N THR A 98 9.66 -11.99 -1.13
CA THR A 98 9.37 -12.23 0.29
C THR A 98 8.18 -11.39 0.74
N ALA A 99 8.16 -10.09 0.40
CA ALA A 99 7.06 -9.20 0.74
C ALA A 99 5.76 -9.59 0.03
N ALA A 100 5.81 -9.91 -1.27
CA ALA A 100 4.68 -10.35 -2.07
C ALA A 100 4.06 -11.64 -1.52
N SER A 101 4.89 -12.65 -1.24
CA SER A 101 4.44 -13.93 -0.70
C SER A 101 3.87 -13.80 0.71
N HIS A 102 4.44 -12.91 1.52
CA HIS A 102 3.93 -12.58 2.84
C HIS A 102 2.56 -11.90 2.77
N TYR A 103 2.37 -10.95 1.84
CA TYR A 103 1.08 -10.30 1.60
C TYR A 103 0.01 -11.30 1.14
N GLU A 104 0.31 -12.15 0.16
CA GLU A 104 -0.59 -13.21 -0.30
C GLU A 104 -0.99 -14.18 0.82
N THR A 105 -0.03 -14.56 1.65
CA THR A 105 -0.28 -15.47 2.77
C THR A 105 -1.21 -14.83 3.79
N GLN A 106 -1.06 -13.53 4.06
CA GLN A 106 -1.96 -12.79 4.94
C GLN A 106 -3.38 -12.73 4.39
N LEU A 107 -3.53 -12.52 3.07
CA LEU A 107 -4.84 -12.55 2.39
C LEU A 107 -5.52 -13.93 2.46
N ARG A 108 -4.73 -15.00 2.44
CA ARG A 108 -5.26 -16.38 2.41
C ARG A 108 -5.59 -16.98 3.76
N ARG A 109 -5.00 -16.50 4.86
CA ARG A 109 -5.23 -17.09 6.19
C ARG A 109 -6.67 -16.77 6.66
N PRO A 110 -7.53 -17.76 6.90
CA PRO A 110 -8.82 -17.52 7.55
C PRO A 110 -8.55 -17.36 9.05
N SER A 111 -8.07 -16.18 9.48
CA SER A 111 -8.06 -15.84 10.90
C SER A 111 -9.35 -15.09 11.23
N SER A 112 -9.93 -15.34 12.40
CA SER A 112 -11.18 -14.70 12.86
C SER A 112 -11.14 -13.17 12.88
N ALA A 113 -9.95 -12.56 12.94
CA ALA A 113 -9.76 -11.11 12.80
C ALA A 113 -9.83 -10.61 11.34
N HIS A 114 -9.54 -11.48 10.37
CA HIS A 114 -9.48 -11.16 8.93
C HIS A 114 -10.87 -10.82 8.36
N TRP A 115 -11.92 -11.50 8.79
CA TRP A 115 -13.31 -11.21 8.37
C TRP A 115 -13.75 -9.81 8.82
N SER A 116 -13.26 -9.35 9.97
CA SER A 116 -13.55 -8.01 10.48
C SER A 116 -12.84 -6.95 9.62
N ILE A 117 -11.57 -7.18 9.26
CA ILE A 117 -10.80 -6.28 8.39
C ILE A 117 -11.37 -6.24 6.97
N MET A 118 -11.75 -7.38 6.39
CA MET A 118 -12.36 -7.41 5.06
C MET A 118 -13.75 -6.78 5.00
N LEU A 119 -14.57 -6.93 6.05
CA LEU A 119 -15.83 -6.21 6.17
C LEU A 119 -15.59 -4.70 6.24
N ILE A 120 -14.61 -4.24 7.04
CA ILE A 120 -14.24 -2.82 7.12
C ILE A 120 -13.73 -2.31 5.77
N ARG A 121 -12.87 -3.06 5.07
CA ARG A 121 -12.36 -2.70 3.74
C ARG A 121 -13.46 -2.62 2.68
N ALA A 122 -14.37 -3.58 2.67
CA ALA A 122 -15.52 -3.57 1.77
C ALA A 122 -16.42 -2.35 2.04
N ILE A 123 -16.64 -2.00 3.30
CA ILE A 123 -17.39 -0.79 3.69
C ILE A 123 -16.66 0.48 3.23
N VAL A 124 -15.35 0.60 3.43
CA VAL A 124 -14.56 1.76 2.98
C VAL A 124 -14.65 1.91 1.46
N LEU A 125 -14.46 0.84 0.69
CA LEU A 125 -14.62 0.84 -0.78
C LEU A 125 -16.04 1.26 -1.21
N LEU A 126 -17.08 0.76 -0.53
CA LEU A 126 -18.46 1.17 -0.80
C LEU A 126 -18.70 2.65 -0.48
N THR A 127 -18.14 3.17 0.62
CA THR A 127 -18.27 4.60 0.96
C THR A 127 -17.52 5.50 -0.02
N ALA A 128 -16.32 5.12 -0.46
CA ALA A 128 -15.56 5.85 -1.47
C ALA A 128 -16.31 5.88 -2.82
N LEU A 129 -16.97 4.78 -3.19
CA LEU A 129 -17.81 4.70 -4.38
C LEU A 129 -19.06 5.60 -4.29
N VAL A 130 -19.68 5.69 -3.11
CA VAL A 130 -20.85 6.56 -2.84
C VAL A 130 -20.47 8.04 -2.80
N ILE A 131 -19.26 8.39 -2.33
CA ILE A 131 -18.78 9.78 -2.27
C ILE A 131 -18.49 10.35 -3.66
N ARG A 132 -18.06 9.53 -4.63
CA ARG A 132 -17.86 9.98 -6.03
C ARG A 132 -19.18 10.25 -6.78
N GLY A 133 -20.34 9.88 -6.23
CA GLY A 133 -21.64 10.02 -6.88
C GLY A 133 -22.53 11.15 -6.35
N VAL A 134 -22.18 11.84 -5.26
CA VAL A 134 -23.08 12.80 -4.60
C VAL A 134 -22.35 14.09 -4.24
N SER A 135 -22.85 15.24 -4.71
CA SER A 135 -22.48 16.55 -4.16
C SER A 135 -22.91 16.61 -2.68
N PHE A 136 -21.96 16.53 -1.76
CA PHE A 136 -22.27 16.47 -0.33
C PHE A 136 -22.55 17.85 0.28
N SER A 137 -23.74 17.98 0.87
CA SER A 137 -24.13 19.07 1.77
C SER A 137 -23.34 19.05 3.08
N VAL A 138 -23.09 20.24 3.62
CA VAL A 138 -22.24 20.58 4.78
C VAL A 138 -22.47 19.75 6.05
N ALA A 139 -23.65 19.15 6.23
CA ALA A 139 -24.06 18.45 7.45
C ALA A 139 -23.20 17.21 7.82
N ILE A 140 -22.53 16.58 6.85
CA ILE A 140 -21.80 15.32 7.08
C ILE A 140 -20.35 15.56 7.54
N ARG A 141 -19.81 16.79 7.37
CA ARG A 141 -18.48 17.17 7.88
C ARG A 141 -18.37 17.13 9.41
N GLN A 142 -19.46 17.41 10.12
CA GLN A 142 -19.48 17.38 11.60
C GLN A 142 -19.54 15.97 12.19
N ALA A 143 -20.07 14.99 11.45
CA ALA A 143 -20.11 13.60 11.93
C ALA A 143 -18.72 12.92 11.87
N ILE A 144 -17.92 13.26 10.86
CA ILE A 144 -16.58 12.69 10.65
C ILE A 144 -15.58 13.21 11.70
N SER A 145 -15.66 14.49 12.10
CA SER A 145 -14.79 15.03 13.14
C SER A 145 -15.04 14.38 14.51
N SER A 146 -16.30 14.07 14.83
CA SER A 146 -16.70 13.38 16.06
C SER A 146 -16.14 11.96 16.13
N TRP A 147 -16.13 11.23 15.01
CA TRP A 147 -15.63 9.85 14.95
C TRP A 147 -14.11 9.75 15.12
N ASN A 148 -13.34 10.69 14.53
CA ASN A 148 -11.88 10.73 14.70
C ASN A 148 -11.45 10.98 16.16
N THR A 149 -12.22 11.76 16.93
CA THR A 149 -12.00 11.93 18.38
C THR A 149 -12.23 10.65 19.18
N LEU A 150 -13.11 9.76 18.72
CA LEU A 150 -13.45 8.51 19.41
C LEU A 150 -12.38 7.43 19.17
N VAL A 151 -11.81 7.39 17.96
CA VAL A 151 -10.68 6.50 17.63
C VAL A 151 -9.43 6.85 18.45
N ARG A 152 -9.13 8.14 18.65
CA ARG A 152 -7.99 8.57 19.49
C ARG A 152 -8.10 8.17 20.97
N ARG A 153 -9.31 7.98 21.51
CA ARG A 153 -9.50 7.54 22.91
C ARG A 153 -9.21 6.05 23.10
N CYS A 154 -9.36 5.21 22.08
CA CYS A 154 -9.04 3.78 22.16
C CYS A 154 -7.53 3.50 22.18
N SER A 155 -6.69 4.40 21.65
CA SER A 155 -5.24 4.19 21.56
C SER A 155 -4.47 4.46 22.86
N VAL A 156 -5.08 5.11 23.86
CA VAL A 156 -4.38 5.56 25.09
C VAL A 156 -4.51 4.55 26.24
N LEU A 157 -5.44 3.58 26.17
CA LEU A 157 -5.80 2.74 27.32
C LEU A 157 -4.98 1.43 27.47
N THR A 158 -3.82 1.30 26.81
CA THR A 158 -3.03 0.04 26.86
C THR A 158 -1.69 0.15 27.57
N CYS A 159 -1.38 1.28 28.23
CA CYS A 159 -0.15 1.44 29.01
C CYS A 159 -0.46 1.77 30.48
N ALA A 160 -1.07 0.81 31.20
CA ALA A 160 -1.11 0.84 32.66
C ALA A 160 -0.91 -0.60 33.18
N THR A 161 0.35 -0.97 33.43
CA THR A 161 0.70 -2.11 34.29
C THR A 161 0.80 -1.61 35.74
N PRO A 162 0.05 -2.19 36.69
CA PRO A 162 0.27 -1.98 38.11
C PRO A 162 1.33 -2.95 38.66
N THR A 163 2.16 -2.40 39.55
CA THR A 163 3.11 -2.99 40.52
C THR A 163 4.28 -3.80 40.01
#